data_AF-A0A0F8Y1U8-F1
#
_entry.id   AF-A0A0F8Y1U8-F1
#
_cell.length_a   1.000
_cell.length_b   1.000
_cell.length_c   1.000
_cell.angle_alpha   90.00
_cell.angle_beta   90.00
_cell.angle_gamma   90.00
#
_symmetry.space_group_name_H-M   'P 1'
#
loop_
_entity.id
_entity.type
_entity.pdbx_description
1 polymer ?
#
loop_
_entity_poly.entity_id
_entity_poly.type
_entity_poly.pdbx_seq_one_letter_code
_entity_poly.pdbx_strand_id
1 'polypeptide(L)'
;DIPGGQRVLYLQFEITDTMLHKRFDKMTEAWLRENGHTGEVREYLRVWSEPFLKIDSPTGKKILVEELSAVKPTVLIIDPLYKTLSGDILNPNSMRALVDSLDSLINIYKFSLVLIHHTRKGSMEDRPSEYDPTDDMLGSAVLSWWADSIIKVKRKGGMGSKETLEISFDKVRHAEETLLKREVIFDKNTLLFHPSEGTIAV
;
A
#
# COMPACT_ATOMS: atom_id res chain seq x y z
N ASP A 1 12.34 16.52 9.55
CA ASP A 1 11.59 17.27 8.53
C ASP A 1 12.23 17.11 7.17
N ILE A 2 11.49 16.58 6.19
CA ILE A 2 11.90 16.63 4.79
C ILE A 2 11.51 18.03 4.29
N PRO A 3 12.45 18.92 3.96
CA PRO A 3 12.13 20.26 3.46
C PRO A 3 11.50 20.15 2.07
N GLY A 4 10.31 20.75 1.89
CA GLY A 4 9.49 20.60 0.68
C GLY A 4 8.47 19.48 0.86
N GLY A 5 7.18 19.80 0.81
CA GLY A 5 6.08 18.89 1.13
C GLY A 5 6.19 17.49 0.48
N GLN A 6 5.59 16.50 1.13
CA GLN A 6 5.65 15.12 0.67
C GLN A 6 5.09 14.99 -0.75
N ARG A 7 5.90 14.52 -1.70
CA ARG A 7 5.46 14.25 -3.08
C ARG A 7 5.25 12.76 -3.24
N VAL A 8 4.02 12.38 -3.56
CA VAL A 8 3.58 11.00 -3.69
C VAL A 8 3.45 10.64 -5.16
N LEU A 9 4.13 9.58 -5.58
CA LEU A 9 3.87 8.91 -6.84
C LEU A 9 3.05 7.64 -6.56
N TYR A 10 1.80 7.62 -7.03
CA TYR A 10 0.90 6.47 -6.91
C TYR A 10 0.83 5.74 -8.25
N LEU A 11 1.58 4.64 -8.34
CA LEU A 11 1.63 3.77 -9.52
C LEU A 11 0.57 2.66 -9.38
N GLN A 12 -0.41 2.68 -10.26
CA GLN A 12 -1.58 1.81 -10.20
C GLN A 12 -1.72 0.94 -11.47
N PHE A 13 -2.19 -0.30 -11.32
CA PHE A 13 -2.27 -1.27 -12.41
C PHE A 13 -3.63 -1.93 -12.61
N GLU A 14 -4.63 -1.63 -11.76
CA GLU A 14 -5.85 -2.42 -11.69
C GLU A 14 -7.10 -1.73 -12.17
N ILE A 15 -7.25 -0.45 -11.86
CA ILE A 15 -8.49 0.26 -12.14
C ILE A 15 -8.30 1.24 -13.28
N THR A 16 -9.38 1.55 -13.98
CA THR A 16 -9.32 2.55 -15.05
C THR A 16 -9.10 3.93 -14.45
N ASP A 17 -8.48 4.83 -15.21
CA ASP A 17 -8.25 6.22 -14.80
C ASP A 17 -9.57 6.89 -14.36
N THR A 18 -10.66 6.65 -15.08
CA THR A 18 -11.99 7.16 -14.74
C THR A 18 -12.48 6.68 -13.37
N MET A 19 -12.25 5.40 -13.03
CA MET A 19 -12.64 4.87 -11.72
C MET A 19 -11.77 5.43 -10.60
N LEU A 20 -10.46 5.54 -10.84
CA LEU A 20 -9.53 6.09 -9.87
C LEU A 20 -9.80 7.57 -9.61
N HIS A 21 -10.03 8.35 -10.67
CA HIS A 21 -10.39 9.75 -10.59
C HIS A 21 -11.65 9.95 -9.74
N LYS A 22 -12.73 9.21 -10.03
CA LYS A 22 -13.96 9.26 -9.22
C LYS A 22 -13.75 8.95 -7.75
N ARG A 23 -12.83 8.02 -7.44
CA ARG A 23 -12.51 7.66 -6.04
C ARG A 23 -11.73 8.78 -5.36
N PHE A 24 -10.70 9.32 -6.01
CA PHE A 24 -9.94 10.44 -5.47
C PHE A 24 -10.77 11.71 -5.30
N ASP A 25 -11.64 12.03 -6.25
CA ASP A 25 -12.56 13.17 -6.12
C ASP A 25 -13.45 13.00 -4.89
N LYS A 26 -14.07 11.82 -4.76
CA LYS A 26 -14.93 11.48 -3.61
C LYS A 26 -14.19 11.58 -2.27
N MET A 27 -12.96 11.06 -2.20
CA MET A 27 -12.10 11.16 -1.01
C MET A 27 -11.71 12.60 -0.71
N THR A 28 -11.32 13.35 -1.73
CA THR A 28 -10.84 14.74 -1.61
C THR A 28 -11.98 15.66 -1.17
N GLU A 29 -13.17 15.54 -1.78
CA GLU A 29 -14.36 16.31 -1.40
C GLU A 29 -14.80 16.01 0.04
N ALA A 30 -14.75 14.75 0.46
CA ALA A 30 -15.06 14.39 1.84
C ALA A 30 -14.01 14.96 2.81
N TRP A 31 -12.72 14.80 2.49
CA TRP A 31 -11.61 15.28 3.31
C TRP A 31 -11.65 16.80 3.50
N LEU A 32 -11.88 17.56 2.42
CA LEU A 32 -12.00 19.02 2.45
C LEU A 32 -13.17 19.49 3.30
N ARG A 33 -14.29 18.76 3.28
CA ARG A 33 -15.47 19.06 4.10
C ARG A 33 -15.19 18.87 5.59
N GLU A 34 -14.43 17.84 5.95
CA GLU A 34 -14.10 17.50 7.34
C GLU A 34 -12.95 18.31 7.91
N ASN A 35 -11.93 18.65 7.10
CA ASN A 35 -10.66 19.22 7.57
C ASN A 35 -10.40 20.66 7.07
N GLY A 36 -11.28 21.21 6.22
CA GLY A 36 -11.12 22.54 5.63
C GLY A 36 -10.14 22.57 4.44
N HIS A 37 -9.76 23.79 4.03
CA HIS A 37 -8.80 23.99 2.93
C HIS A 37 -7.41 23.51 3.35
N THR A 38 -6.94 22.47 2.66
CA THR A 38 -5.54 22.04 2.68
C THR A 38 -4.98 22.31 1.29
N GLY A 39 -3.69 22.70 1.20
CA GLY A 39 -3.02 23.03 -0.06
C GLY A 39 -3.26 21.97 -1.14
N GLU A 40 -3.12 22.37 -2.41
CA GLU A 40 -3.56 21.58 -3.56
C GLU A 40 -3.04 20.13 -3.50
N VAL A 41 -3.89 19.19 -3.10
CA VAL A 41 -3.58 17.74 -3.09
C VAL A 41 -3.00 17.31 -4.45
N ARG A 42 -3.44 17.98 -5.52
CA ARG A 42 -2.99 17.82 -6.91
C ARG A 42 -1.52 18.21 -7.14
N GLU A 43 -0.96 19.13 -6.37
CA GLU A 43 0.47 19.50 -6.46
C GLU A 43 1.37 18.41 -5.89
N TYR A 44 0.88 17.65 -4.92
CA TYR A 44 1.68 16.70 -4.14
C TYR A 44 1.40 15.24 -4.49
N LEU A 45 0.35 14.92 -5.25
CA LEU A 45 0.01 13.56 -5.67
C LEU A 45 0.04 13.44 -7.20
N ARG A 46 0.98 12.66 -7.71
CA ARG A 46 0.98 12.20 -9.10
C ARG A 46 0.47 10.78 -9.17
N VAL A 47 -0.63 10.59 -9.91
CA VAL A 47 -1.16 9.26 -10.24
C VAL A 47 -0.60 8.85 -11.58
N TRP A 48 -0.06 7.63 -11.66
CA TRP A 48 0.49 7.06 -12.88
C TRP A 48 -0.10 5.66 -13.11
N SER A 49 -0.72 5.49 -14.27
CA SER A 49 -1.33 4.23 -14.70
C SER A 49 -0.49 3.64 -15.82
N GLU A 50 0.16 2.50 -15.57
CA GLU A 50 0.96 1.82 -16.58
C GLU A 50 0.69 0.30 -16.53
N PRO A 51 -0.39 -0.18 -17.19
CA PRO A 51 -0.92 -1.53 -17.02
C PRO A 51 0.05 -2.68 -17.31
N PHE A 52 1.13 -2.41 -18.04
CA PHE A 52 2.09 -3.40 -18.50
C PHE A 52 3.51 -3.19 -17.94
N LEU A 53 3.71 -2.26 -17.01
CA LEU A 53 5.03 -2.02 -16.44
C LEU A 53 5.53 -3.23 -15.65
N LYS A 54 6.67 -3.77 -16.09
CA LYS A 54 7.38 -4.84 -15.40
C LYS A 54 8.67 -4.34 -14.78
N ILE A 55 8.65 -4.02 -13.49
CA ILE A 55 9.74 -3.31 -12.80
C ILE A 55 10.96 -4.22 -12.56
N ASP A 56 10.78 -5.53 -12.67
CA ASP A 56 11.85 -6.53 -12.67
C ASP A 56 12.56 -6.65 -14.04
N SER A 57 11.98 -6.10 -15.11
CA SER A 57 12.58 -6.09 -16.43
C SER A 57 13.48 -4.86 -16.65
N PRO A 58 14.54 -4.95 -17.49
CA PRO A 58 15.36 -3.78 -17.82
C PRO A 58 14.55 -2.62 -18.41
N THR A 59 13.58 -2.91 -19.27
CA THR A 59 12.73 -1.90 -19.91
C THR A 59 11.83 -1.22 -18.89
N GLY A 60 11.12 -1.98 -18.05
CA GLY A 60 10.24 -1.38 -17.04
C GLY A 60 11.02 -0.64 -15.96
N LYS A 61 12.23 -1.11 -15.60
CA LYS A 61 13.14 -0.36 -14.73
C LYS A 61 13.53 0.98 -15.33
N LYS A 62 13.86 1.03 -16.63
CA LYS A 62 14.19 2.28 -17.33
C LYS A 62 13.02 3.26 -17.30
N ILE A 63 11.80 2.80 -17.61
CA ILE A 63 10.59 3.64 -17.57
C ILE A 63 10.34 4.17 -16.15
N LEU A 64 10.46 3.32 -15.13
CA LEU A 64 10.33 3.73 -13.73
C LEU A 64 11.39 4.78 -13.34
N VAL A 65 12.63 4.61 -13.79
CA VAL A 65 13.73 5.56 -13.56
C VAL A 65 13.45 6.93 -14.18
N GLU A 66 12.93 6.96 -15.41
CA GLU A 66 12.53 8.20 -16.10
C GLU A 66 11.44 8.94 -15.30
N GLU A 67 10.43 8.20 -14.84
CA GLU A 67 9.34 8.77 -14.05
C GLU A 67 9.80 9.26 -12.66
N LEU A 68 10.61 8.46 -11.95
CA LEU A 68 11.19 8.85 -10.66
C LEU A 68 12.08 10.09 -10.79
N SER A 69 12.83 10.21 -11.89
CA SER A 69 13.67 11.39 -12.16
C SER A 69 12.84 12.65 -12.42
N ALA A 70 11.71 12.50 -13.11
CA ALA A 70 10.80 13.61 -13.41
C ALA A 70 10.05 14.09 -12.15
N VAL A 71 9.51 13.16 -11.36
CA VAL A 71 8.66 13.48 -10.19
C VAL A 71 9.49 13.79 -8.95
N LYS A 72 10.60 13.06 -8.75
CA LYS A 72 11.40 13.05 -7.52
C LYS A 72 10.52 12.85 -6.27
N PRO A 73 9.74 11.75 -6.20
CA PRO A 73 8.81 11.54 -5.10
C PRO A 73 9.56 11.30 -3.79
N THR A 74 8.95 11.69 -2.68
CA THR A 74 9.38 11.28 -1.34
C THR A 74 8.67 9.99 -0.91
N VAL A 75 7.55 9.66 -1.55
CA VAL A 75 6.80 8.40 -1.35
C VAL A 75 6.44 7.79 -2.71
N LEU A 76 6.79 6.53 -2.92
CA LEU A 76 6.31 5.71 -4.02
C LEU A 76 5.31 4.68 -3.49
N ILE A 77 4.12 4.65 -4.06
CA ILE A 77 3.10 3.63 -3.78
C ILE A 77 2.92 2.78 -5.03
N ILE A 78 2.96 1.46 -4.88
CA ILE A 78 2.78 0.49 -5.97
C ILE A 78 1.55 -0.36 -5.67
N ASP A 79 0.55 -0.30 -6.56
CA ASP A 79 -0.77 -0.91 -6.34
C ASP A 79 -1.33 -1.65 -7.58
N PRO A 80 -1.40 -2.99 -7.58
CA PRO A 80 -0.82 -3.94 -6.64
C PRO A 80 0.53 -4.51 -7.12
N LEU A 81 1.31 -5.01 -6.16
CA LEU A 81 2.65 -5.56 -6.38
C LEU A 81 2.68 -6.71 -7.41
N TYR A 82 1.70 -7.61 -7.38
CA TYR A 82 1.72 -8.84 -8.20
C TYR A 82 1.69 -8.58 -9.71
N LYS A 83 1.24 -7.40 -10.15
CA LYS A 83 1.25 -7.03 -11.58
C LYS A 83 2.58 -6.49 -12.05
N THR A 84 3.47 -6.11 -11.15
CA THR A 84 4.76 -5.48 -11.48
C THR A 84 5.86 -6.47 -11.87
N LEU A 85 5.64 -7.76 -11.61
CA LEU A 85 6.58 -8.84 -11.88
C LEU A 85 6.28 -9.50 -13.22
N SER A 86 7.32 -9.86 -13.95
CA SER A 86 7.25 -10.73 -15.12
C SER A 86 7.19 -12.20 -14.70
N GLY A 87 7.84 -12.54 -13.58
CA GLY A 87 7.86 -13.88 -13.00
C GLY A 87 6.74 -14.16 -12.00
N ASP A 88 6.79 -15.36 -11.41
CA ASP A 88 5.86 -15.78 -10.35
C ASP A 88 6.21 -15.11 -9.01
N ILE A 89 5.22 -14.47 -8.37
CA ILE A 89 5.33 -13.85 -7.05
C ILE A 89 5.62 -14.87 -5.94
N LEU A 90 5.27 -16.14 -6.17
CA LEU A 90 5.53 -17.24 -5.25
C LEU A 90 6.97 -17.77 -5.39
N ASN A 91 7.72 -17.32 -6.41
CA ASN A 91 9.09 -17.74 -6.63
C ASN A 91 10.07 -16.82 -5.87
N PRO A 92 10.82 -17.34 -4.88
CA PRO A 92 11.74 -16.52 -4.09
C PRO A 92 12.83 -15.81 -4.90
N ASN A 93 13.28 -16.38 -6.03
CA ASN A 93 14.32 -15.78 -6.86
C ASN A 93 13.78 -14.58 -7.66
N SER A 94 12.58 -14.70 -8.22
CA SER A 94 11.88 -13.58 -8.85
C SER A 94 11.68 -12.43 -7.87
N MET A 95 11.28 -12.77 -6.65
CA MET A 95 11.07 -11.79 -5.59
C MET A 95 12.35 -11.13 -5.11
N ARG A 96 13.46 -11.87 -5.01
CA ARG A 96 14.79 -11.31 -4.73
C ARG A 96 15.22 -10.29 -5.79
N ALA A 97 15.12 -10.65 -7.06
CA ALA A 97 15.47 -9.75 -8.16
C ALA A 97 14.65 -8.44 -8.12
N LEU A 98 13.38 -8.54 -7.76
CA LEU A 98 12.52 -7.38 -7.56
C LEU A 98 12.98 -6.51 -6.38
N VAL A 99 13.15 -7.08 -5.18
CA VAL A 99 13.52 -6.29 -3.99
C VAL A 99 14.91 -5.67 -4.14
N ASP A 100 15.87 -6.36 -4.76
CA ASP A 100 17.20 -5.81 -5.06
C ASP A 100 17.10 -4.60 -6.01
N SER A 101 16.21 -4.68 -7.00
CA SER A 101 15.95 -3.57 -7.91
C SER A 101 15.32 -2.38 -7.18
N LEU A 102 14.36 -2.64 -6.29
CA LEU A 102 13.70 -1.62 -5.48
C LEU A 102 14.67 -0.96 -4.49
N ASP A 103 15.51 -1.74 -3.80
CA ASP A 103 16.55 -1.22 -2.90
C ASP A 103 17.53 -0.30 -3.62
N SER A 104 17.93 -0.67 -4.84
CA SER A 104 18.76 0.20 -5.68
C SER A 104 18.06 1.54 -5.95
N LEU A 105 16.76 1.53 -6.27
CA LEU A 105 16.00 2.76 -6.55
C LEU A 105 15.77 3.59 -5.28
N ILE A 106 15.42 2.97 -4.15
CA ILE A 106 15.28 3.63 -2.85
C ILE A 106 16.61 4.30 -2.48
N ASN A 107 17.73 3.63 -2.70
CA ASN A 107 19.05 4.18 -2.39
C ASN A 107 19.44 5.36 -3.28
N ILE A 108 19.03 5.38 -4.55
CA ILE A 108 19.33 6.47 -5.48
C ILE A 108 18.41 7.67 -5.25
N TYR A 109 17.11 7.43 -5.14
CA TYR A 109 16.07 8.49 -5.12
C TYR A 109 15.60 8.88 -3.72
N LYS A 110 15.96 8.12 -2.68
CA LYS A 110 15.68 8.41 -1.27
C LYS A 110 14.19 8.59 -0.94
N PHE A 111 13.33 7.74 -1.49
CA PHE A 111 11.89 7.71 -1.18
C PHE A 111 11.52 6.61 -0.20
N SER A 112 10.39 6.79 0.48
CA SER A 112 9.68 5.72 1.20
C SER A 112 8.82 4.90 0.25
N LEU A 113 8.85 3.58 0.38
CA LEU A 113 8.10 2.67 -0.50
C LEU A 113 6.90 2.06 0.24
N VAL A 114 5.73 2.12 -0.37
CA VAL A 114 4.52 1.42 0.07
C VAL A 114 4.10 0.43 -1.00
N LEU A 115 4.05 -0.86 -0.65
CA LEU A 115 3.63 -1.93 -1.55
C LEU A 115 2.25 -2.44 -1.13
N ILE A 116 1.29 -2.42 -2.05
CA ILE A 116 -0.01 -3.04 -1.84
C ILE A 116 0.07 -4.50 -2.32
N HIS A 117 -0.06 -5.42 -1.37
CA HIS A 117 0.04 -6.86 -1.61
C HIS A 117 -1.26 -7.55 -1.20
N HIS A 118 -1.87 -8.29 -2.12
CA HIS A 118 -3.07 -9.05 -1.83
C HIS A 118 -2.71 -10.33 -1.08
N THR A 119 -3.48 -10.68 -0.04
CA THR A 119 -3.43 -12.02 0.54
C THR A 119 -4.16 -13.00 -0.38
N ARG A 120 -3.82 -14.29 -0.33
CA ARG A 120 -4.62 -15.30 -1.04
C ARG A 120 -6.04 -15.24 -0.47
N LYS A 121 -7.07 -15.35 -1.32
CA LYS A 121 -8.41 -15.72 -0.85
C LYS A 121 -8.32 -17.13 -0.27
N GLY A 122 -7.99 -17.23 1.02
CA GLY A 122 -8.28 -18.42 1.80
C GLY A 122 -9.79 -18.60 1.80
N SER A 123 -10.25 -19.76 1.36
CA SER A 123 -11.63 -20.22 1.49
C SER A 123 -12.15 -19.87 2.89
N MET A 124 -13.14 -18.97 2.96
CA MET A 124 -13.81 -18.57 4.20
C MET A 124 -14.73 -19.66 4.77
N GLU A 125 -14.32 -20.92 4.71
CA GLU A 125 -15.05 -22.03 5.33
C GLU A 125 -14.03 -22.92 6.05
N ASP A 126 -14.13 -22.91 7.38
CA ASP A 126 -13.75 -23.97 8.32
C ASP A 126 -12.29 -24.42 8.45
N ARG A 127 -11.41 -23.58 9.03
CA ARG A 127 -10.34 -24.10 9.93
C ARG A 127 -10.05 -23.19 11.13
N PRO A 128 -10.14 -23.69 12.37
CA PRO A 128 -9.64 -22.99 13.55
C PRO A 128 -8.12 -23.18 13.70
N SER A 129 -7.44 -22.08 14.02
CA SER A 129 -6.10 -21.94 14.63
C SER A 129 -4.85 -22.49 13.91
N GLU A 130 -3.75 -21.74 14.08
CA GLU A 130 -2.35 -22.07 13.75
C GLU A 130 -1.88 -21.89 12.29
N TYR A 131 -2.17 -20.74 11.69
CA TYR A 131 -1.29 -20.22 10.63
C TYR A 131 -0.60 -18.95 11.14
N ASP A 132 0.74 -18.93 11.02
CA ASP A 132 1.55 -17.75 11.30
C ASP A 132 0.99 -16.62 10.42
N PRO A 133 0.60 -15.46 10.98
CA PRO A 133 0.12 -14.35 10.18
C PRO A 133 1.08 -14.06 9.02
N THR A 134 2.39 -14.17 9.22
CA THR A 134 3.38 -13.88 8.18
C THR A 134 3.28 -14.79 6.93
N ASP A 135 2.64 -15.97 7.03
CA ASP A 135 2.44 -16.92 5.92
C ASP A 135 1.30 -16.52 4.95
N ASP A 136 0.43 -15.57 5.33
CA ASP A 136 -0.66 -15.09 4.47
C ASP A 136 -0.21 -14.11 3.36
N MET A 137 1.05 -13.65 3.41
CA MET A 137 1.65 -12.89 2.31
C MET A 137 1.95 -13.86 1.17
N LEU A 138 1.15 -13.85 0.09
CA LEU A 138 1.33 -14.72 -1.10
C LEU A 138 2.82 -15.00 -1.40
N GLY A 139 3.27 -16.21 -1.04
CA GLY A 139 4.48 -16.92 -1.45
C GLY A 139 5.82 -16.19 -1.43
N SER A 140 5.99 -15.14 -0.63
CA SER A 140 7.29 -14.49 -0.54
C SER A 140 7.67 -14.18 0.90
N ALA A 141 8.19 -15.20 1.59
CA ALA A 141 8.98 -15.00 2.80
C ALA A 141 10.09 -13.93 2.58
N VAL A 142 10.54 -13.74 1.34
CA VAL A 142 11.45 -12.65 0.97
C VAL A 142 10.85 -11.28 1.30
N LEU A 143 9.58 -11.01 0.99
CA LEU A 143 8.93 -9.74 1.35
C LEU A 143 8.78 -9.58 2.86
N SER A 144 8.40 -10.65 3.57
CA SER A 144 8.24 -10.56 5.02
C SER A 144 9.57 -10.31 5.73
N TRP A 145 10.68 -10.85 5.22
CA TRP A 145 12.02 -10.58 5.71
C TRP A 145 12.54 -9.19 5.30
N TRP A 146 12.29 -8.78 4.05
CA TRP A 146 12.80 -7.53 3.50
C TRP A 146 12.10 -6.31 4.09
N ALA A 147 10.76 -6.31 4.15
CA ALA A 147 9.98 -5.16 4.61
C ALA A 147 10.39 -4.71 6.02
N ASP A 148 10.41 -3.40 6.25
CA ASP A 148 10.62 -2.83 7.59
C ASP A 148 9.35 -2.90 8.42
N SER A 149 8.21 -2.61 7.79
CA SER A 149 6.90 -2.66 8.44
C SER A 149 5.88 -3.41 7.58
N ILE A 150 5.02 -4.19 8.22
CA ILE A 150 3.92 -4.92 7.58
C ILE A 150 2.64 -4.54 8.31
N ILE A 151 1.76 -3.86 7.59
CA ILE A 151 0.43 -3.48 8.06
C ILE A 151 -0.58 -4.37 7.35
N LYS A 152 -1.47 -5.01 8.11
CA LYS A 152 -2.58 -5.77 7.55
C LYS A 152 -3.90 -5.15 7.91
N VAL A 153 -4.83 -5.25 6.97
CA VAL A 153 -6.20 -4.77 7.13
C VAL A 153 -7.14 -5.96 6.96
N LYS A 154 -7.91 -6.27 8.00
CA LYS A 154 -8.89 -7.36 8.01
C LYS A 154 -10.30 -6.81 8.24
N ARG A 155 -11.26 -7.21 7.42
CA ARG A 155 -12.67 -6.87 7.64
C ARG A 155 -13.24 -7.65 8.83
N LYS A 156 -13.88 -6.95 9.77
CA LYS A 156 -14.51 -7.54 10.97
C LYS A 156 -16.03 -7.63 10.87
N GLY A 157 -16.64 -6.77 10.07
CA GLY A 157 -18.08 -6.70 9.85
C GLY A 157 -18.47 -5.35 9.27
N GLY A 158 -19.77 -5.13 9.05
CA GLY A 158 -20.25 -3.85 8.55
C GLY A 158 -21.76 -3.72 8.61
N MET A 159 -22.23 -2.48 8.64
CA MET A 159 -23.65 -2.12 8.62
C MET A 159 -23.86 -0.95 7.66
N GLY A 160 -24.70 -1.17 6.63
CA GLY A 160 -24.97 -0.15 5.61
C GLY A 160 -23.70 0.28 4.84
N SER A 161 -23.40 1.57 4.88
CA SER A 161 -22.20 2.13 4.25
C SER A 161 -20.93 1.99 5.08
N LYS A 162 -21.02 1.60 6.36
CA LYS A 162 -19.89 1.55 7.28
C LYS A 162 -19.36 0.12 7.43
N GLU A 163 -18.04 -0.03 7.39
CA GLU A 163 -17.32 -1.30 7.56
C GLU A 163 -16.31 -1.17 8.69
N THR A 164 -16.33 -2.09 9.65
CA THR A 164 -15.30 -2.17 10.68
C THR A 164 -14.12 -2.97 10.15
N LEU A 165 -12.93 -2.38 10.22
CA LEU A 165 -11.67 -2.97 9.81
C LEU A 165 -10.72 -3.02 11.00
N GLU A 166 -10.07 -4.17 11.19
CA GLU A 166 -8.95 -4.35 12.12
C GLU A 166 -7.65 -4.10 11.35
N ILE A 167 -6.83 -3.19 11.86
CA ILE A 167 -5.47 -2.90 11.40
C ILE A 167 -4.50 -3.58 12.39
N SER A 168 -3.66 -4.48 11.88
CA SER A 168 -2.58 -5.09 12.65
C SER A 168 -1.22 -4.72 12.11
N PHE A 169 -0.23 -4.70 13.01
CA PHE A 169 1.15 -4.36 12.73
C PHE A 169 2.04 -5.59 12.91
N ASP A 170 1.95 -6.52 11.97
CA ASP A 170 2.56 -7.85 12.05
C ASP A 170 4.10 -7.79 12.09
N LYS A 171 4.68 -6.73 11.54
CA LYS A 171 6.12 -6.43 11.66
C LYS A 171 6.30 -4.93 11.75
N VAL A 172 7.14 -4.47 12.66
CA VAL A 172 7.60 -3.09 12.75
C VAL A 172 9.03 -3.08 13.27
N ARG A 173 10.01 -3.12 12.35
CA ARG A 173 11.43 -3.32 12.68
C ARG A 173 12.01 -2.24 13.59
N HIS A 174 11.47 -1.03 13.50
CA HIS A 174 12.01 0.18 14.14
C HIS A 174 11.10 0.75 15.22
N ALA A 175 10.08 0.01 15.68
CA ALA A 175 9.27 0.46 16.80
C ALA A 175 10.01 0.24 18.12
N GLU A 176 9.96 1.23 19.02
CA GLU A 176 10.48 1.10 20.39
C GLU A 176 9.60 0.17 21.24
N GLU A 177 8.32 0.09 20.90
CA GLU A 177 7.31 -0.70 21.61
C GLU A 177 6.44 -1.51 20.65
N THR A 178 5.85 -2.59 21.16
CA THR A 178 4.87 -3.39 20.42
C THR A 178 3.64 -2.55 20.08
N LEU A 179 3.33 -2.42 18.79
CA LEU A 179 2.12 -1.72 18.36
C LEU A 179 0.88 -2.60 18.52
N LEU A 180 -0.11 -2.08 19.25
CA LEU A 180 -1.40 -2.74 19.39
C LEU A 180 -2.23 -2.63 18.11
N LYS A 181 -3.05 -3.66 17.87
CA LYS A 181 -4.06 -3.65 16.82
C LYS A 181 -5.02 -2.48 17.02
N ARG A 182 -5.50 -1.91 15.93
CA ARG A 182 -6.47 -0.80 15.94
C ARG A 182 -7.70 -1.18 15.15
N GLU A 183 -8.87 -0.75 15.60
CA GLU A 183 -10.07 -0.83 14.79
C GLU A 183 -10.38 0.54 14.19
N VAL A 184 -10.76 0.54 12.91
CA VAL A 184 -11.20 1.71 12.18
C VAL A 184 -12.51 1.43 11.48
N ILE A 185 -13.31 2.48 11.30
CA ILE A 185 -14.55 2.44 10.52
C ILE A 185 -14.25 3.03 9.15
N PHE A 186 -14.41 2.22 8.10
CA PHE A 186 -14.36 2.66 6.72
C PHE A 186 -15.76 3.02 6.24
N ASP A 187 -15.97 4.26 5.78
CA ASP A 187 -17.25 4.69 5.21
C ASP A 187 -17.21 4.64 3.68
N LYS A 188 -18.00 3.75 3.08
CA LYS A 188 -18.11 3.60 1.61
C LYS A 188 -18.62 4.87 0.92
N ASN A 189 -19.31 5.75 1.64
CA ASN A 189 -19.86 7.00 1.11
C ASN A 189 -18.84 8.13 1.00
N THR A 190 -17.76 8.09 1.76
CA THR A 190 -16.67 9.09 1.71
C THR A 190 -15.35 8.48 1.27
N LEU A 191 -15.22 7.17 1.39
CA LEU A 191 -13.98 6.39 1.26
C LEU A 191 -12.91 6.80 2.28
N LEU A 192 -13.31 7.40 3.41
CA LEU A 192 -12.43 7.76 4.51
C LEU A 192 -12.46 6.68 5.61
N PHE A 193 -11.41 6.68 6.43
CA PHE A 193 -11.29 5.86 7.63
C PHE A 193 -11.45 6.76 8.85
N HIS A 194 -12.26 6.33 9.80
CA HIS A 194 -12.47 7.00 11.08
C HIS A 194 -12.01 6.08 12.21
N PRO A 195 -11.48 6.62 13.32
CA PRO A 195 -11.22 5.81 14.50
C PRO A 195 -12.49 5.07 14.94
N SER A 196 -12.40 3.77 15.21
CA SER A 196 -13.44 3.09 15.99
C SER A 196 -13.27 3.59 17.43
N GLU A 197 -14.32 4.13 18.05
CA GLU A 197 -14.28 4.45 19.49
C GLU A 197 -14.13 3.13 20.27
N GLY A 198 -12.89 2.69 20.48
CA GLY A 198 -12.58 1.38 21.03
C GLY A 198 -11.09 1.08 21.01
N THR A 199 -10.35 1.66 21.95
CA THR A 199 -9.03 1.16 22.33
C THR A 199 -9.24 -0.20 22.99
N ILE A 200 -9.01 -1.30 22.27
CA ILE A 200 -8.90 -2.61 22.92
C ILE A 200 -7.50 -2.64 23.55
N ALA A 201 -7.44 -2.34 24.84
CA ALA A 201 -6.35 -2.80 25.68
C ALA A 201 -6.38 -4.33 25.68
N VAL A 202 -5.23 -4.93 25.39
CA VAL A 202 -5.01 -6.39 25.43
C VAL A 202 -5.16 -6.88 26.86
#